data_AF-F0Y9K6-F1
#
_entry.id   AF-F0Y9K6-F1
#
_cell.length_a   1.000
_cell.length_b   1.000
_cell.length_c   1.000
_cell.angle_alpha   90.00
_cell.angle_beta   90.00
_cell.angle_gamma   90.00
#
_symmetry.space_group_name_H-M   'P 1'
#
loop_
_entity.id
_entity.type
_entity.pdbx_description
1 polymer ?
#
loop_
_entity_poly.entity_id
_entity_poly.type
_entity_poly.pdbx_seq_one_letter_code
_entity_poly.pdbx_strand_id
1 'polypeptide(L)'
;IFAAHHEFVRDDARDGASKRWETRMARRYYDELHKEYAICDLSRWRDGAVGLRWRTEAEVLRGKGERTCAARGCDAADGLRSYELPFDYEERGEAKRALVKV
;
A
#
# COMPACT_ATOMS: atom_id res chain seq x y z
N ILE A 1 -11.68 5.97 13.72
CA ILE A 1 -12.36 6.71 12.62
C ILE A 1 -11.69 6.41 11.27
N PHE A 2 -10.39 6.64 11.11
CA PHE A 2 -9.69 6.39 9.82
C PHE A 2 -9.71 4.93 9.31
N ALA A 3 -9.59 3.93 10.20
CA ALA A 3 -9.57 2.52 9.80
C ALA A 3 -10.87 2.07 9.10
N ALA A 4 -12.02 2.65 9.48
CA ALA A 4 -13.32 2.24 8.95
C ALA A 4 -13.54 2.66 7.48
N HIS A 5 -12.73 3.58 6.96
CA HIS A 5 -12.79 4.09 5.58
C HIS A 5 -11.47 3.91 4.82
N HIS A 6 -10.49 3.23 5.40
CA HIS A 6 -9.26 2.86 4.70
C HIS A 6 -9.58 1.80 3.64
N GLU A 7 -8.99 1.97 2.45
CA GLU A 7 -9.02 1.01 1.35
C GLU A 7 -7.63 0.93 0.73
N PHE A 8 -7.15 -0.29 0.47
CA PHE A 8 -5.82 -0.50 -0.14
C PHE A 8 -5.75 0.05 -1.57
N VAL A 9 -6.79 -0.22 -2.39
CA VAL A 9 -7.00 0.44 -3.68
C VAL A 9 -8.38 1.08 -3.66
N ARG A 10 -8.45 2.40 -3.85
CA ARG A 10 -9.70 3.15 -3.97
C ARG A 10 -10.23 3.14 -5.41
N ASP A 11 -11.55 3.11 -5.53
CA ASP A 11 -12.29 3.30 -6.77
C ASP A 11 -12.76 4.76 -6.88
N ASP A 12 -12.16 5.52 -7.78
CA ASP A 12 -12.45 6.94 -8.00
C ASP A 12 -13.91 7.21 -8.42
N ALA A 13 -14.55 6.28 -9.12
CA ALA A 13 -15.93 6.42 -9.57
C ALA A 13 -16.91 6.29 -8.39
N ARG A 14 -16.64 5.38 -7.45
CA ARG A 14 -17.43 5.18 -6.23
C ARG A 14 -17.25 6.35 -5.26
N ASP A 15 -16.03 6.85 -5.10
CA ASP A 15 -15.73 7.94 -4.16
C ASP A 15 -16.25 9.30 -4.64
N GLY A 16 -16.34 9.54 -5.95
CA GLY A 16 -16.95 10.75 -6.51
C GLY A 16 -18.44 10.91 -6.18
N ALA A 17 -19.15 9.81 -5.91
CA ALA A 17 -20.57 9.80 -5.58
C ALA A 17 -20.85 9.95 -4.07
N SER A 18 -19.85 9.75 -3.20
CA SER A 18 -20.05 9.69 -1.76
C SER A 18 -20.05 11.08 -1.10
N LYS A 19 -21.16 11.46 -0.45
CA LYS A 19 -21.34 12.76 0.23
C LYS A 19 -20.75 12.85 1.65
N ARG A 20 -20.12 11.77 2.17
CA ARG A 20 -19.58 11.75 3.53
C ARG A 20 -18.23 12.45 3.61
N TRP A 21 -18.09 13.34 4.60
CA TRP A 21 -16.84 14.08 4.86
C TRP A 21 -15.66 13.15 5.18
N GLU A 22 -15.93 12.02 5.86
CA GLU A 22 -14.94 10.98 6.20
C GLU A 22 -14.31 10.36 4.95
N THR A 23 -15.13 10.05 3.94
CA THR A 23 -14.67 9.53 2.65
C THR A 23 -13.81 10.55 1.91
N ARG A 24 -14.22 11.83 1.92
CA ARG A 24 -13.45 12.91 1.31
C ARG A 24 -12.09 13.12 1.97
N MET A 25 -12.03 13.03 3.30
CA MET A 25 -10.77 13.16 4.05
C MET A 25 -9.84 11.98 3.79
N ALA A 26 -10.38 10.75 3.77
CA ALA A 26 -9.60 9.56 3.50
C ALA A 26 -9.13 9.47 2.04
N ARG A 27 -9.91 10.00 1.08
CA ARG A 27 -9.49 10.20 -0.31
C ARG A 27 -8.32 11.17 -0.42
N ARG A 28 -8.40 12.35 0.21
CA ARG A 28 -7.31 13.33 0.19
C ARG A 28 -6.00 12.72 0.71
N TYR A 29 -6.07 11.98 1.81
CA TYR A 29 -4.91 11.26 2.34
C TYR A 29 -4.39 10.19 1.36
N TYR A 30 -5.29 9.50 0.66
CA TYR A 30 -4.92 8.52 -0.36
C TYR A 30 -4.30 9.17 -1.61
N ASP A 31 -4.73 10.35 -2.01
CA ASP A 31 -4.19 11.09 -3.17
C ASP A 31 -2.79 11.64 -2.89
N GLU A 32 -2.48 11.95 -1.62
CA GLU A 32 -1.16 12.38 -1.16
C GLU A 32 -0.13 11.22 -1.10
N LEU A 33 -0.57 9.95 -1.21
CA LEU A 33 0.33 8.78 -1.22
C LEU A 33 0.99 8.58 -2.60
N HIS A 34 2.32 8.44 -2.61
CA HIS A 34 3.07 8.03 -3.81
C HIS A 34 2.99 6.51 -4.03
N LYS A 35 2.00 6.07 -4.82
CA LYS A 35 1.61 4.65 -5.05
C LYS A 35 2.49 3.90 -6.06
N GLU A 36 3.76 4.27 -6.20
CA GLU A 36 4.64 3.58 -7.15
C GLU A 36 5.26 2.31 -6.57
N TYR A 37 5.58 2.30 -5.26
CA TYR A 37 6.12 1.12 -4.57
C TYR A 37 5.39 0.93 -3.24
N ALA A 38 5.16 -0.33 -2.87
CA ALA A 38 4.63 -0.72 -1.57
C ALA A 38 5.73 -1.24 -0.65
N ILE A 39 5.53 -1.10 0.66
CA ILE A 39 6.34 -1.75 1.68
C ILE A 39 5.79 -3.13 1.94
N CYS A 40 6.67 -4.12 1.99
CA CYS A 40 6.33 -5.49 2.33
C CYS A 40 6.68 -5.82 3.78
N ASP A 41 5.74 -6.43 4.48
CA ASP A 41 5.96 -7.07 5.77
C ASP A 41 6.04 -8.57 5.53
N LEU A 42 7.26 -9.07 5.54
CA LEU A 42 7.58 -10.49 5.35
C LEU A 42 7.75 -11.20 6.69
N SER A 43 7.47 -10.59 7.85
CA SER A 43 7.77 -11.20 9.17
C SER A 43 7.19 -12.61 9.35
N ARG A 44 6.06 -12.91 8.70
CA ARG A 44 5.37 -14.21 8.75
C ARG A 44 5.31 -14.93 7.39
N TRP A 45 6.28 -14.65 6.51
CA TRP A 45 6.32 -15.24 5.17
C TRP A 45 6.34 -16.78 5.19
N ARG A 46 6.93 -17.38 6.23
CA ARG A 46 6.97 -18.85 6.41
C ARG A 46 5.61 -19.48 6.69
N ASP A 47 4.69 -18.70 7.26
CA ASP A 47 3.32 -19.11 7.50
C ASP A 47 2.41 -18.81 6.30
N GLY A 48 3.00 -18.38 5.16
CA GLY A 48 2.27 -17.94 3.98
C GLY A 48 1.62 -16.57 4.12
N ALA A 49 1.85 -15.86 5.23
CA ALA A 49 1.27 -14.56 5.50
C ALA A 49 2.22 -13.44 5.09
N VAL A 50 1.82 -12.65 4.10
CA VAL A 50 2.53 -11.44 3.66
C VAL A 50 1.62 -10.22 3.81
N GLY A 51 2.18 -9.13 4.33
CA GLY A 51 1.48 -7.85 4.43
C GLY A 51 2.03 -6.86 3.42
N LEU A 52 1.17 -6.12 2.73
CA LEU A 52 1.57 -4.99 1.89
C LEU A 52 0.90 -3.71 2.41
N ARG A 53 1.62 -2.60 2.31
CA ARG A 53 1.06 -1.26 2.51
C ARG A 53 1.72 -0.25 1.60
N TRP A 54 1.02 0.84 1.30
CA TRP A 54 1.65 1.97 0.63
C TRP A 54 2.67 2.65 1.53
N ARG A 55 3.68 3.27 0.89
CA ARG A 55 4.72 4.05 1.57
C ARG A 55 4.15 5.32 2.14
N THR A 56 4.66 5.73 3.30
CA THR A 56 4.41 7.07 3.85
C THR A 56 5.29 8.11 3.17
N GLU A 57 4.91 9.39 3.21
CA GLU A 57 5.71 10.49 2.66
C GLU A 57 7.17 10.45 3.13
N ALA A 58 7.38 10.25 4.44
CA ALA A 58 8.71 10.19 5.02
C ALA A 58 9.54 8.97 4.54
N GLU A 59 8.90 7.90 4.07
CA GLU A 59 9.58 6.74 3.47
C GLU A 59 9.92 6.98 2.01
N VAL A 60 9.04 7.67 1.28
CA VAL A 60 9.27 8.10 -0.10
C VAL A 60 10.47 9.05 -0.15
N LEU A 61 10.51 10.05 0.73
CA LEU A 61 11.64 10.98 0.85
C LEU A 61 12.96 10.28 1.19
N ARG A 62 12.91 9.17 1.93
CA ARG A 62 14.08 8.33 2.24
C ARG A 62 14.43 7.34 1.13
N GLY A 63 13.62 7.23 0.07
CA GLY A 63 13.83 6.28 -1.02
C GLY A 63 13.53 4.82 -0.67
N LYS A 64 12.77 4.55 0.41
CA LYS A 64 12.40 3.18 0.81
C LYS A 64 11.55 2.53 -0.29
N GLY A 65 11.85 1.29 -0.64
CA GLY A 65 11.22 0.53 -1.73
C GLY A 65 11.77 0.80 -3.13
N GLU A 66 12.46 1.92 -3.36
CA GLU A 66 13.03 2.24 -4.67
C GLU A 66 14.57 2.14 -4.67
N ARG A 67 15.20 2.82 -3.71
CA ARG A 67 16.66 2.86 -3.52
C ARG A 67 17.13 2.06 -2.32
N THR A 68 16.19 1.71 -1.45
CA THR A 68 16.41 0.90 -0.26
C THR A 68 15.37 -0.21 -0.26
N CYS A 69 15.71 -1.36 0.26
CA CYS A 69 14.85 -2.53 0.39
C CYS A 69 13.44 -2.19 0.90
N ALA A 70 12.41 -2.70 0.21
CA ALA A 70 11.01 -2.46 0.53
C ALA A 70 10.52 -3.19 1.79
N ALA A 71 11.29 -4.15 2.32
CA ALA A 71 10.89 -4.87 3.51
C ALA A 71 10.96 -3.97 4.75
N ARG A 72 9.91 -4.03 5.58
CA ARG A 72 9.71 -3.14 6.74
C ARG A 72 10.93 -3.02 7.67
N GLY A 73 11.70 -4.09 7.84
CA GLY A 73 12.89 -4.14 8.70
C GLY A 73 14.23 -4.23 7.98
N CYS A 74 14.28 -3.91 6.68
CA CYS A 74 15.44 -4.13 5.83
C CYS A 74 15.97 -2.81 5.27
N ASP A 75 17.20 -2.41 5.60
CA ASP A 75 17.79 -1.14 5.13
C ASP A 75 18.91 -1.33 4.10
N ALA A 76 18.96 -2.51 3.46
CA ALA A 76 19.89 -2.77 2.38
C ALA A 76 19.60 -1.87 1.17
N ALA A 77 20.65 -1.32 0.57
CA ALA A 77 20.58 -0.49 -0.64
C ALA A 77 21.21 -1.16 -1.87
N ASP A 78 21.94 -2.26 -1.68
CA ASP A 78 22.67 -2.95 -2.74
C ASP A 78 21.89 -4.14 -3.30
N GLY A 79 22.07 -4.40 -4.60
CA GLY A 79 21.49 -5.58 -5.27
C GLY A 79 19.97 -5.58 -5.38
N LEU A 80 19.33 -4.41 -5.23
CA LEU A 80 17.88 -4.28 -5.29
C LEU A 80 17.33 -4.55 -6.68
N ARG A 81 16.14 -5.16 -6.72
CA ARG A 81 15.35 -5.38 -7.93
C ARG A 81 13.90 -5.09 -7.62
N SER A 82 13.26 -4.37 -8.54
CA SER A 82 11.82 -4.11 -8.48
C SER A 82 11.05 -5.29 -9.07
N TYR A 83 10.00 -5.71 -8.39
CA TYR A 83 9.10 -6.76 -8.86
C TYR A 83 7.66 -6.27 -8.90
N GLU A 84 6.95 -6.60 -9.98
CA GLU A 84 5.50 -6.47 -10.04
C GLU A 84 4.88 -7.82 -9.72
N LEU A 85 4.04 -7.86 -8.70
CA LEU A 85 3.38 -9.08 -8.26
C LEU A 85 1.86 -8.88 -8.14
N PRO A 86 1.07 -9.90 -8.51
CA PRO A 86 -0.36 -9.91 -8.22
C PRO A 86 -0.55 -10.10 -6.72
N PHE A 87 -1.20 -9.14 -6.08
CA PHE A 87 -1.57 -9.18 -4.67
C PHE A 87 -3.07 -9.44 -4.53
N ASP A 88 -3.39 -10.64 -4.06
CA ASP A 88 -4.75 -11.05 -3.69
C ASP A 88 -4.97 -10.75 -2.21
N TYR A 89 -6.04 -10.02 -1.90
CA TYR A 89 -6.38 -9.63 -0.53
C TYR A 89 -7.89 -9.57 -0.32
N GLU A 90 -8.32 -9.77 0.92
CA GLU A 90 -9.71 -9.56 1.31
C GLU A 90 -9.85 -8.21 2.02
N GLU A 91 -10.80 -7.41 1.58
CA GLU A 91 -11.12 -6.13 2.21
C GLU A 91 -12.63 -5.97 2.32
N ARG A 92 -13.13 -5.77 3.54
CA ARG A 92 -14.58 -5.70 3.84
C ARG A 92 -15.38 -6.92 3.38
N GLY A 93 -14.76 -8.11 3.40
CA GLY A 93 -15.38 -9.37 2.96
C GLY A 93 -15.45 -9.55 1.44
N GLU A 94 -14.85 -8.64 0.67
CA GLU A 94 -14.71 -8.78 -0.78
C GLU A 94 -13.28 -9.19 -1.13
N ALA A 95 -13.13 -10.25 -1.94
CA ALA A 95 -11.85 -10.62 -2.52
C ALA A 95 -11.47 -9.64 -3.63
N LYS A 96 -10.31 -9.00 -3.50
CA LYS A 96 -9.77 -8.03 -4.44
C LYS A 96 -8.38 -8.50 -4.92
N ARG A 97 -8.01 -8.05 -6.12
CA ARG A 97 -6.70 -8.28 -6.73
C ARG A 97 -6.13 -6.96 -7.22
N ALA A 98 -4.87 -6.69 -6.92
CA ALA A 98 -4.14 -5.53 -7.44
C ALA A 98 -2.73 -5.95 -7.89
N LEU A 99 -2.23 -5.35 -8.97
CA LEU A 99 -0.82 -5.47 -9.32
C LEU A 99 -0.04 -4.46 -8.50
N VAL A 100 0.95 -4.91 -7.73
CA VAL A 100 1.72 -4.06 -6.81
C VAL A 100 3.20 -4.19 -7.12
N LYS A 101 3.89 -3.04 -7.15
CA LYS A 101 5.34 -2.93 -7.25
C LYS A 101 5.98 -2.93 -5.88
N VAL A 102 7.03 -3.72 -5.69
CA VAL A 102 7.82 -3.85 -4.46
C VAL A 102 9.30 -3.88 -4.79
#